data_AF-A0A8T5TFP7-F1
#
_entry.id   AF-A0A8T5TFP7-F1
#
_cell.length_a   1.000
_cell.length_b   1.000
_cell.length_c   1.000
_cell.angle_alpha   90.00
_cell.angle_beta   90.00
_cell.angle_gamma   90.00
#
_symmetry.space_group_name_H-M   'P 1'
#
loop_
_entity.id
_entity.type
_entity.pdbx_description
1 polymer ?
#
loop_
_entity_poly.entity_id
_entity_poly.type
_entity_poly.pdbx_seq_one_letter_code
_entity_poly.pdbx_strand_id
1 'polypeptide(L)'
;MVDIMEMEMRRELEGVILSFLNLNKGNAFTPESILKRIKKDIQKPEMLEFFQKHTEGVLNKLAFSYQIDMHEHKGVMYYLMFNE
;
A
#
# COMPACT_ATOMS: atom_id res chain seq x y z
N MET A 1 -8.12 4.29 -23.43
CA MET A 1 -9.23 4.28 -22.46
C MET A 1 -8.65 3.77 -21.16
N VAL A 2 -8.78 4.50 -20.06
CA VAL A 2 -8.39 3.98 -18.75
C VAL A 2 -9.49 3.01 -18.32
N ASP A 3 -9.13 1.79 -17.94
CA ASP A 3 -10.09 0.80 -17.45
C ASP A 3 -10.67 1.29 -16.11
N ILE A 4 -11.98 1.54 -16.09
CA ILE A 4 -12.69 2.05 -14.91
C ILE A 4 -12.52 1.08 -13.75
N MET A 5 -12.50 -0.22 -14.03
CA MET A 5 -12.31 -1.27 -13.03
C MET A 5 -10.91 -1.17 -12.41
N GLU A 6 -9.88 -0.94 -13.24
CA GLU A 6 -8.51 -0.76 -12.75
C GLU A 6 -8.41 0.48 -11.84
N MET A 7 -9.07 1.58 -12.19
CA MET A 7 -9.08 2.78 -11.35
C MET A 7 -9.74 2.53 -9.99
N GLU A 8 -10.84 1.80 -9.96
CA GLU A 8 -11.53 1.44 -8.72
C GLU A 8 -10.67 0.53 -7.85
N MET A 9 -10.04 -0.50 -8.42
CA MET A 9 -9.15 -1.40 -7.68
C MET A 9 -7.91 -0.68 -7.12
N ARG A 10 -7.37 0.32 -7.83
CA ARG A 10 -6.28 1.17 -7.31
C ARG A 10 -6.73 2.02 -6.12
N ARG A 11 -7.92 2.62 -6.21
CA ARG A 11 -8.49 3.40 -5.09
C ARG A 11 -8.75 2.53 -3.87
N GLU A 12 -9.24 1.31 -4.08
CA GLU A 12 -9.44 0.35 -3.00
C GLU A 12 -8.11 -0.04 -2.34
N LEU A 13 -7.08 -0.34 -3.13
CA LEU A 13 -5.73 -0.62 -2.64
C LEU A 13 -5.14 0.56 -1.85
N GLU A 14 -5.31 1.79 -2.34
CA GLU A 14 -4.92 3.01 -1.61
C GLU A 14 -5.59 3.08 -0.24
N GLY A 15 -6.91 2.90 -0.19
CA GLY A 15 -7.66 2.91 1.06
C GLY A 15 -7.21 1.82 2.04
N VAL A 16 -6.95 0.61 1.55
CA VAL A 16 -6.47 -0.51 2.36
C VAL A 16 -5.08 -0.24 2.93
N ILE A 17 -4.15 0.28 2.12
CA ILE A 17 -2.79 0.63 2.57
C ILE A 17 -2.83 1.75 3.62
N LEU A 18 -3.59 2.81 3.36
CA LEU A 18 -3.71 3.93 4.30
C LEU A 18 -4.32 3.50 5.62
N SER A 19 -5.39 2.69 5.58
CA SER A 19 -6.01 2.13 6.77
C SER A 19 -5.03 1.26 7.56
N PHE A 20 -4.28 0.39 6.87
CA PHE A 20 -3.26 -0.45 7.47
C PHE A 20 -2.16 0.37 8.18
N LEU A 21 -1.58 1.36 7.50
CA LEU A 21 -0.51 2.19 8.06
C LEU A 21 -1.03 3.07 9.20
N ASN A 22 -2.25 3.59 9.09
CA ASN A 22 -2.88 4.38 10.15
C ASN A 22 -3.15 3.56 11.42
N LEU A 23 -3.56 2.29 11.28
CA LEU A 23 -3.71 1.37 12.41
C LEU A 23 -2.36 0.94 13.04
N ASN A 24 -1.25 1.10 12.31
CA ASN A 24 0.08 0.68 12.73
C ASN A 24 1.06 1.87 12.78
N LYS A 25 0.57 3.09 13.09
CA LYS A 25 1.39 4.30 13.17
C LYS A 25 2.64 4.10 14.04
N GLY A 26 3.74 4.71 13.61
CA GLY A 26 5.07 4.56 14.22
C GLY A 26 5.83 3.29 13.84
N ASN A 27 5.21 2.36 13.10
CA ASN A 27 5.90 1.18 12.57
C ASN A 27 6.21 1.34 11.09
N ALA A 28 7.38 0.84 10.69
CA ALA A 28 7.86 0.87 9.32
C ALA A 28 7.69 -0.50 8.64
N PHE A 29 7.18 -0.49 7.41
CA PHE A 29 6.85 -1.71 6.68
C PHE A 29 7.41 -1.69 5.25
N THR A 30 7.89 -2.84 4.79
CA THR A 30 8.21 -3.04 3.37
C THR A 30 6.94 -3.33 2.56
N PRO A 31 6.91 -3.10 1.24
CA PRO A 31 5.78 -3.45 0.39
C PRO A 31 5.32 -4.91 0.55
N GLU A 32 6.29 -5.83 0.59
CA GLU A 32 6.02 -7.26 0.78
C GLU A 32 5.35 -7.54 2.13
N SER A 33 5.79 -6.88 3.20
CA SER A 33 5.22 -7.08 4.54
C SER A 33 3.79 -6.54 4.65
N ILE A 34 3.49 -5.41 4.00
CA ILE A 34 2.14 -4.83 3.92
C ILE A 34 1.24 -5.81 3.18
N LEU A 35 1.64 -6.21 1.97
CA LEU A 35 0.90 -7.13 1.11
C LEU A 35 0.60 -8.46 1.83
N LYS A 36 1.58 -9.02 2.56
CA LYS A 36 1.41 -10.25 3.34
C LYS A 36 0.37 -10.12 4.45
N ARG A 37 0.17 -8.93 5.00
CA ARG A 37 -0.83 -8.66 6.04
C ARG A 37 -2.20 -8.43 5.44
N ILE A 38 -2.32 -7.54 4.46
CA ILE A 38 -3.60 -7.17 3.84
C ILE A 38 -4.22 -8.32 3.02
N LYS A 39 -3.40 -9.22 2.44
CA LYS A 39 -3.92 -10.35 1.66
C LYS A 39 -4.84 -11.29 2.44
N LYS A 40 -4.76 -11.28 3.78
CA LYS A 40 -5.63 -12.11 4.63
C LYS A 40 -7.09 -11.68 4.58
N ASP A 41 -7.32 -10.41 4.23
CA ASP A 41 -8.64 -9.78 4.25
C ASP A 41 -9.25 -9.69 2.83
N ILE A 42 -8.50 -10.07 1.79
CA ILE A 42 -8.93 -10.05 0.39
C ILE A 42 -9.57 -11.38 0.02
N GLN A 43 -10.87 -11.35 -0.27
CA GLN A 43 -11.64 -12.56 -0.62
C GLN A 43 -11.61 -12.89 -2.11
N LYS A 44 -11.32 -11.91 -2.97
CA LYS A 44 -11.40 -12.03 -4.42
C LYS A 44 -10.02 -12.31 -5.03
N PRO A 45 -9.82 -13.44 -5.75
CA PRO A 45 -8.53 -13.78 -6.37
C PRO A 45 -8.01 -12.71 -7.33
N GLU A 46 -8.89 -12.08 -8.12
CA GLU A 46 -8.55 -11.03 -9.07
C GLU A 46 -8.02 -9.77 -8.37
N MET A 47 -8.54 -9.44 -7.19
CA MET A 47 -8.01 -8.35 -6.36
C MET A 47 -6.63 -8.69 -5.80
N LEU A 48 -6.41 -9.94 -5.41
CA LEU A 48 -5.12 -10.35 -4.87
C LEU A 48 -4.02 -10.23 -5.93
N GLU A 49 -4.26 -10.72 -7.14
CA GLU A 49 -3.31 -10.59 -8.25
C GLU A 49 -3.05 -9.12 -8.59
N PHE A 50 -4.10 -8.30 -8.60
CA PHE A 50 -3.98 -6.85 -8.81
C PHE A 50 -3.12 -6.19 -7.74
N PHE A 51 -3.39 -6.48 -6.46
CA PHE A 51 -2.70 -5.86 -5.34
C PHE A 51 -1.22 -6.25 -5.34
N GLN A 52 -0.90 -7.51 -5.65
CA GLN A 52 0.48 -7.97 -5.82
C GLN A 52 1.25 -7.15 -6.85
N LYS A 53 0.63 -6.83 -7.99
CA LYS A 53 1.26 -6.07 -9.07
C LYS A 53 1.41 -4.57 -8.78
N HIS A 54 0.53 -4.00 -7.94
CA HIS A 54 0.40 -2.54 -7.81
C HIS A 54 0.73 -1.97 -6.44
N THR A 55 0.98 -2.80 -5.41
CA THR A 55 1.26 -2.34 -4.03
C THR A 55 2.40 -1.32 -3.99
N GLU A 56 3.55 -1.63 -4.62
CA GLU A 56 4.72 -0.73 -4.59
C GLU A 56 4.45 0.60 -5.31
N GLY A 57 3.80 0.55 -6.48
CA GLY A 57 3.42 1.75 -7.22
C GLY A 57 2.45 2.64 -6.44
N VAL A 58 1.49 2.05 -5.72
CA VAL A 58 0.58 2.79 -4.84
C VAL A 58 1.32 3.39 -3.65
N LEU A 59 2.20 2.65 -2.99
CA LEU A 59 3.01 3.16 -1.89
C LEU A 59 3.88 4.36 -2.33
N ASN A 60 4.53 4.25 -3.49
CA ASN A 60 5.31 5.35 -4.05
C ASN A 60 4.45 6.57 -4.39
N LYS A 61 3.24 6.37 -4.92
CA LYS A 61 2.27 7.47 -5.15
C LYS A 61 1.87 8.14 -3.84
N LEU A 62 1.53 7.36 -2.82
CA LEU A 62 1.13 7.88 -1.50
C LEU A 62 2.27 8.66 -0.84
N ALA A 63 3.50 8.15 -0.92
CA ALA A 63 4.69 8.84 -0.43
C ALA A 63 4.95 10.15 -1.19
N PHE A 64 4.86 10.13 -2.53
CA PHE A 64 5.02 11.33 -3.36
C PHE A 64 3.96 12.41 -3.07
N SER A 65 2.76 12.01 -2.65
CA SER A 65 1.69 12.91 -2.25
C SER A 65 1.71 13.30 -0.77
N TYR A 66 2.79 12.99 -0.04
CA TYR A 66 2.97 13.30 1.38
C TYR A 66 1.87 12.73 2.31
N GLN A 67 1.20 11.65 1.90
CA GLN A 67 0.21 10.97 2.74
C GLN A 67 0.85 9.95 3.69
N ILE A 68 2.03 9.47 3.33
CA ILE A 68 2.85 8.54 4.11
C ILE A 68 4.33 8.93 3.94
N ASP A 69 5.16 8.51 4.87
CA ASP A 69 6.60 8.66 4.79
C ASP A 69 7.25 7.44 4.14
N MET A 70 8.36 7.69 3.46
CA MET A 70 9.14 6.69 2.76
C MET A 70 10.62 6.86 3.13
N HIS A 71 11.24 5.79 3.60
CA HIS A 71 12.64 5.77 4.02
C HIS A 71 13.37 4.58 3.39
N GLU A 72 14.57 4.82 2.90
CA GLU A 72 15.48 3.77 2.47
C GLU A 72 16.43 3.39 3.61
N HIS A 73 16.56 2.10 3.90
CA HIS A 73 17.58 1.59 4.80
C HIS A 73 18.25 0.36 4.19
N LYS A 74 19.57 0.45 3.96
CA LYS A 74 20.39 -0.63 3.36
C LYS A 74 19.82 -1.17 2.03
N GLY A 75 19.32 -0.29 1.17
CA GLY A 75 18.73 -0.67 -0.13
C GLY A 75 17.31 -1.23 -0.05
N VAL A 76 16.65 -1.17 1.11
CA VAL A 76 15.26 -1.61 1.29
C VAL A 76 14.38 -0.40 1.59
N MET A 77 13.26 -0.30 0.88
CA MET A 77 12.27 0.76 1.07
C MET A 77 11.27 0.39 2.18
N TYR A 78 11.07 1.34 3.08
CA TYR A 78 10.15 1.26 4.19
C TYR A 78 9.14 2.41 4.12
N TYR A 79 7.90 2.09 4.44
CA TYR A 79 6.77 3.01 4.43
C TYR A 79 6.11 3.04 5.80
N LEU A 80 5.76 4.24 6.27
CA LEU A 80 5.14 4.44 7.58
C LEU A 80 4.27 5.70 7.63
N MET A 81 3.49 5.82 8.70
CA MET A 81 2.86 7.06 9.13
C MET A 81 3.30 7.36 10.56
N PHE A 82 3.61 8.62 10.87
CA PHE A 82 3.92 9.05 12.23
C PHE A 82 2.66 9.26 13.07
N ASN A 83 2.82 9.18 14.40
CA ASN A 83 1.83 9.71 15.33
C ASN A 83 1.96 11.23 15.32
N GLU A 84 0.85 11.93 15.05
CA GLU A 84 0.75 13.38 15.25
C GLU A 84 0.77 13.74 16.73
#